data_AF-A0A355C5E2-F1
#
_entry.id   AF-A0A355C5E2-F1
#
_cell.length_a   1.000
_cell.length_b   1.000
_cell.length_c   1.000
_cell.angle_alpha   90.00
_cell.angle_beta   90.00
_cell.angle_gamma   90.00
#
_symmetry.space_group_name_H-M   'P 1'
#
loop_
_entity.id
_entity.type
_entity.pdbx_description
1 polymer ?
#
loop_
_entity_poly.entity_id
_entity_poly.type
_entity_poly.pdbx_seq_one_letter_code
_entity_poly.pdbx_strand_id
1 'polypeptide(L)'
;MVNVIDTLQMKSDLRLTQLYNPDIVIANMHWGDEYVTRPNAEQKRLASFLFRNGVRIIIGNHPHVVQPLVKNKTNNEIETVVYYSLGNFVSNQQKINTDGGAMAEIVIHM
;
A
#
# COMPACT_ATOMS: atom_id res chain seq x y z
N MET A 1 1.91 -10.75 -17.52
CA MET A 1 0.48 -10.45 -17.29
C MET A 1 0.38 -9.85 -15.90
N VAL A 2 -0.35 -8.74 -15.73
CA VAL A 2 -0.52 -8.08 -14.42
C VAL A 2 -1.77 -8.65 -13.76
N ASN A 3 -1.69 -8.98 -12.47
CA ASN A 3 -2.87 -9.40 -11.71
C ASN A 3 -3.82 -8.21 -11.54
N VAL A 4 -5.05 -8.36 -12.01
CA VAL A 4 -6.09 -7.34 -11.85
C VAL A 4 -6.56 -7.34 -10.39
N ILE A 5 -6.91 -6.16 -9.86
CA ILE A 5 -7.48 -6.03 -8.53
C ILE A 5 -8.86 -6.70 -8.53
N ASP A 6 -8.95 -7.82 -7.81
CA ASP A 6 -10.20 -8.52 -7.54
C ASP A 6 -10.29 -8.81 -6.03
N THR A 7 -11.23 -8.14 -5.36
CA THR A 7 -11.41 -8.29 -3.92
C THR A 7 -11.85 -9.68 -3.47
N LEU A 8 -12.47 -10.49 -4.33
CA LEU A 8 -12.81 -11.88 -4.01
C LEU A 8 -11.55 -12.74 -3.99
N GLN A 9 -10.71 -12.62 -5.01
CA GLN A 9 -9.44 -13.32 -5.08
C GLN A 9 -8.52 -12.89 -3.94
N MET A 10 -8.36 -11.58 -3.72
CA MET A 10 -7.53 -11.04 -2.63
C MET A 10 -7.98 -11.55 -1.26
N LYS A 11 -9.30 -11.66 -1.02
CA LYS A 11 -9.83 -12.22 0.24
C LYS A 11 -9.45 -13.69 0.41
N SER A 12 -9.52 -14.47 -0.67
CA SER A 12 -9.10 -15.87 -0.68
C SER A 12 -7.61 -16.00 -0.36
N ASP A 13 -6.77 -15.19 -1.02
CA ASP A 13 -5.32 -15.18 -0.83
C ASP A 13 -4.94 -14.79 0.60
N LEU A 14 -5.61 -13.79 1.18
CA LEU A 14 -5.39 -13.39 2.58
C LEU A 14 -5.80 -14.49 3.55
N ARG A 15 -6.92 -15.19 3.29
CA ARG A 15 -7.33 -16.33 4.10
C ARG A 15 -6.31 -17.45 4.05
N LEU A 16 -5.78 -17.77 2.87
CA LEU A 16 -4.72 -18.77 2.71
C LEU A 16 -3.44 -18.33 3.42
N THR A 17 -3.07 -17.05 3.31
CA THR A 17 -1.90 -16.48 3.99
C THR A 17 -1.99 -16.62 5.51
N GLN A 18 -3.17 -16.40 6.09
CA GLN A 18 -3.40 -16.55 7.53
C GLN A 18 -3.18 -17.98 8.04
N LEU A 19 -3.34 -19.02 7.19
CA LEU A 19 -3.08 -20.41 7.57
C LEU A 19 -1.60 -20.70 7.87
N TYR A 20 -0.70 -19.81 7.44
CA TYR A 20 0.74 -19.90 7.74
C TYR A 20 1.13 -19.21 9.05
N ASN A 21 0.16 -18.71 9.82
CA ASN A 21 0.35 -18.00 11.09
C ASN A 21 1.44 -16.90 11.03
N PRO A 22 1.37 -15.95 10.07
CA PRO A 22 2.37 -14.88 10.00
C PRO A 22 2.24 -13.89 11.17
N ASP A 23 3.37 -13.39 11.67
CA ASP A 23 3.38 -12.31 12.66
C ASP A 23 2.83 -10.99 12.10
N ILE A 24 3.04 -10.76 10.80
CA ILE A 24 2.55 -9.58 10.09
C ILE A 24 2.22 -9.92 8.64
N VAL A 25 1.16 -9.30 8.11
CA VAL A 25 0.84 -9.35 6.68
C VAL A 25 1.03 -7.97 6.06
N ILE A 26 1.80 -7.91 4.97
CA ILE A 26 2.08 -6.70 4.20
C ILE A 26 1.51 -6.88 2.78
N ALA A 27 0.71 -5.92 2.31
CA ALA A 27 0.20 -5.91 0.94
C ALA A 27 0.98 -4.93 0.07
N ASN A 28 1.43 -5.38 -1.11
CA ASN A 28 1.99 -4.50 -2.14
C ASN A 28 0.93 -4.27 -3.23
N MET A 29 0.57 -3.01 -3.48
CA MET A 29 -0.53 -2.65 -4.36
C MET A 29 -0.03 -1.81 -5.54
N HIS A 30 -0.45 -2.19 -6.75
CA HIS A 30 -0.29 -1.41 -7.96
C HIS A 30 -1.65 -0.80 -8.32
N TRP A 31 -1.86 0.49 -8.03
CA TRP A 31 -3.20 1.10 -8.01
C TRP A 31 -3.21 2.62 -8.17
N GLY A 32 -4.39 3.23 -8.22
CA GLY A 32 -4.53 4.69 -8.30
C GLY A 32 -4.32 5.23 -9.70
N ASP A 33 -4.40 6.54 -9.83
CA ASP A 33 -4.32 7.23 -11.11
C ASP A 33 -2.90 7.78 -11.33
N GLU A 34 -2.38 7.63 -12.55
CA GLU A 34 -1.07 8.16 -12.92
C GLU A 34 -0.99 9.68 -12.67
N TYR A 35 0.12 10.10 -12.08
CA TYR A 35 0.51 11.49 -11.87
C TYR A 35 -0.39 12.29 -10.91
N VAL A 36 -1.29 11.62 -10.17
CA VAL A 36 -2.13 12.25 -9.16
C VAL A 36 -1.49 12.15 -7.78
N THR A 37 -1.21 13.29 -7.15
CA THR A 37 -0.48 13.37 -5.87
C THR A 37 -1.32 13.06 -4.63
N ARG A 38 -2.63 12.80 -4.81
CA ARG A 38 -3.55 12.43 -3.72
C ARG A 38 -4.23 11.10 -4.03
N PRO A 39 -4.44 10.24 -3.03
CA PRO A 39 -5.10 8.97 -3.26
C PRO A 39 -6.58 9.17 -3.61
N ASN A 40 -7.04 8.43 -4.61
CA ASN A 40 -8.43 8.45 -5.04
C ASN A 40 -9.34 7.65 -4.08
N ALA A 41 -10.65 7.68 -4.33
CA ALA A 41 -11.63 7.02 -3.47
C ALA A 41 -11.46 5.48 -3.47
N GLU A 42 -11.05 4.90 -4.59
CA GLU A 42 -10.84 3.46 -4.71
C GLU A 42 -9.64 2.98 -3.89
N GLN A 43 -8.49 3.67 -3.98
CA GLN A 43 -7.31 3.36 -3.17
C GLN A 43 -7.65 3.36 -1.68
N LYS A 44 -8.43 4.34 -1.21
CA LYS A 44 -8.89 4.41 0.19
C LYS A 44 -9.81 3.24 0.54
N ARG A 45 -10.77 2.90 -0.34
CA ARG A 45 -11.68 1.77 -0.16
C ARG A 45 -10.92 0.44 -0.07
N LEU A 46 -9.95 0.23 -0.95
CA LEU A 46 -9.11 -0.96 -0.99
C LEU A 46 -8.19 -1.04 0.23
N ALA A 47 -7.61 0.08 0.66
CA ALA A 47 -6.83 0.14 1.89
C ALA A 47 -7.66 -0.28 3.11
N SER A 48 -8.87 0.26 3.26
CA SER A 48 -9.79 -0.16 4.33
C SER A 48 -10.20 -1.64 4.20
N PHE A 49 -10.37 -2.15 2.98
CA PHE A 49 -10.65 -3.57 2.76
C PHE A 49 -9.49 -4.46 3.21
N LEU A 50 -8.25 -4.13 2.83
CA LEU A 50 -7.05 -4.87 3.21
C LEU A 50 -6.86 -4.88 4.74
N PHE A 51 -6.99 -3.71 5.39
CA PHE A 51 -6.90 -3.61 6.85
C PHE A 51 -7.94 -4.47 7.57
N ARG A 52 -9.20 -4.47 7.10
CA ARG A 52 -10.26 -5.33 7.66
C ARG A 52 -10.01 -6.83 7.47
N ASN A 53 -9.11 -7.22 6.56
CA ASN A 53 -8.75 -8.62 6.31
C ASN A 53 -7.36 -8.97 6.89
N GLY A 54 -6.87 -8.22 7.88
CA GLY A 54 -5.68 -8.56 8.66
C GLY A 54 -4.35 -8.08 8.08
N VAL A 55 -4.37 -7.29 7.01
CA VAL A 55 -3.16 -6.61 6.54
C VAL A 55 -2.81 -5.49 7.51
N ARG A 56 -1.53 -5.38 7.88
CA ARG A 56 -1.06 -4.33 8.80
C ARG A 56 -0.38 -3.17 8.09
N ILE A 57 0.33 -3.47 7.00
CA ILE A 57 1.07 -2.47 6.21
C ILE A 57 0.69 -2.62 4.75
N ILE A 58 0.39 -1.50 4.10
CA ILE A 58 0.14 -1.44 2.67
C ILE A 58 1.18 -0.54 2.01
N ILE A 59 1.84 -1.06 0.98
CA ILE A 59 2.82 -0.33 0.16
C ILE A 59 2.25 -0.21 -1.25
N GLY A 60 1.83 1.00 -1.60
CA GLY A 60 1.28 1.33 -2.91
C GLY A 60 2.35 1.83 -3.88
N ASN A 61 2.10 1.58 -5.17
CA ASN A 61 2.86 2.03 -6.34
C ASN A 61 1.87 2.25 -7.50
N HIS A 62 2.40 2.67 -8.67
CA HIS A 62 1.71 3.00 -9.94
C HIS A 62 1.49 4.49 -10.23
N PRO A 63 1.08 5.36 -9.29
CA PRO A 63 0.83 6.77 -9.63
C PRO A 63 2.06 7.52 -10.16
N HIS A 64 3.26 6.94 -10.08
CA HIS A 64 4.54 7.53 -10.51
C HIS A 64 4.89 8.85 -9.80
N VAL A 65 4.16 9.16 -8.73
CA VAL A 65 4.37 10.31 -7.84
C VAL A 65 4.27 9.84 -6.40
N VAL A 66 4.93 10.54 -5.48
CA VAL A 66 4.75 10.29 -4.05
C VAL A 66 3.34 10.71 -3.64
N GLN A 67 2.62 9.82 -2.95
CA GLN A 67 1.35 10.12 -2.31
C GLN A 67 1.52 10.04 -0.77
N PRO A 68 0.60 10.64 0.01
CA PRO A 68 0.68 10.63 1.46
C PRO A 68 0.82 9.24 2.07
N LEU A 69 1.54 9.18 3.18
CA LEU A 69 1.46 8.08 4.14
C LEU A 69 0.42 8.40 5.20
N VAL A 70 -0.40 7.41 5.54
CA VAL A 70 -1.36 7.49 6.65
C VAL A 70 -1.11 6.35 7.62
N LYS A 71 -1.09 6.68 8.92
CA LYS A 71 -0.95 5.73 10.03
C LYS A 71 -2.18 5.84 10.91
N ASN A 72 -2.79 4.70 11.25
CA ASN A 72 -3.77 4.65 12.33
C ASN A 72 -3.09 4.16 13.61
N LYS A 73 -3.41 4.80 14.73
CA LYS A 73 -2.82 4.49 16.02
C LYS A 73 -3.90 4.24 17.06
N THR A 74 -3.63 3.27 17.93
CA THR A 74 -4.42 2.96 19.12
C THR A 74 -3.47 2.96 20.31
N ASN A 75 -3.78 3.72 21.36
CA ASN A 75 -2.90 3.87 22.54
C ASN A 75 -1.44 4.25 22.21
N ASN A 76 -1.24 5.15 21.24
CA ASN A 76 0.07 5.56 20.69
C ASN A 76 0.85 4.49 19.90
N GLU A 77 0.35 3.26 19.83
CA GLU A 77 0.94 2.21 18.99
C GLU A 77 0.40 2.27 17.57
N ILE A 78 1.25 1.98 16.59
CA ILE A 78 0.85 1.93 15.18
C ILE A 78 0.10 0.62 14.93
N GLU A 79 -1.20 0.75 14.67
CA GLU A 79 -2.05 -0.39 14.36
C GLU A 79 -1.94 -0.73 12.87
N THR A 80 -2.14 0.25 11.99
CA THR A 80 -2.05 0.06 10.53
C THR A 80 -1.34 1.23 9.85
N VAL A 81 -0.69 0.94 8.71
CA VAL A 81 0.01 1.94 7.89
C VAL A 81 -0.31 1.72 6.42
N VAL A 82 -0.56 2.80 5.67
CA VAL A 82 -0.59 2.79 4.21
C VAL A 82 0.33 3.86 3.65
N TYR A 83 1.26 3.45 2.79
CA TYR A 83 2.00 4.30 1.87
C TYR A 83 1.23 4.27 0.55
N TYR A 84 0.45 5.31 0.22
CA TYR A 84 -0.44 5.22 -0.95
C TYR A 84 0.31 5.12 -2.28
N SER A 85 1.47 5.77 -2.37
CA SER A 85 2.43 5.61 -3.46
C SER A 85 3.81 6.08 -2.99
N LEU A 86 4.84 5.26 -3.20
CA LEU A 86 6.22 5.66 -2.97
C LEU A 86 6.82 6.45 -4.15
N GLY A 87 6.10 6.59 -5.27
CA GLY A 87 6.61 7.27 -6.47
C GLY A 87 7.72 6.48 -7.17
N ASN A 88 8.64 7.19 -7.80
CA ASN A 88 9.68 6.59 -8.64
C ASN A 88 11.04 6.64 -7.94
N PHE A 89 11.55 5.50 -7.45
CA PHE A 89 12.88 5.48 -6.83
C PHE A 89 14.02 5.63 -7.85
N VAL A 90 13.93 4.90 -8.97
CA VAL A 90 14.82 5.03 -10.13
C VAL A 90 13.95 5.12 -11.37
N SER A 91 14.02 6.24 -12.10
CA SER A 91 13.18 6.50 -13.27
C SER A 91 13.80 7.56 -14.17
N ASN A 92 13.46 7.54 -15.46
CA ASN A 92 13.78 8.59 -16.43
C ASN A 92 12.55 9.45 -16.78
N GLN A 93 11.47 9.38 -15.98
CA GLN A 93 10.34 10.29 -16.14
C GLN A 93 10.75 11.69 -15.69
N GLN A 94 10.42 12.70 -16.51
CA GLN A 94 10.86 14.10 -16.32
C GLN A 94 9.70 15.05 -16.05
N LYS A 95 8.46 14.54 -15.95
CA LYS A 95 7.32 15.37 -15.56
C LYS A 95 7.50 15.81 -14.10
N ILE A 96 6.98 16.99 -13.78
CA ILE A 96 6.97 17.52 -12.41
C ILE A 96 6.41 16.48 -11.45
N ASN A 97 7.11 16.24 -10.33
CA ASN A 97 6.82 15.25 -9.29
C ASN A 97 7.03 13.77 -9.66
N THR A 98 7.49 13.47 -10.88
CA THR A 98 7.66 12.08 -11.36
C THR A 98 9.11 11.61 -11.42
N ASP A 99 10.06 12.51 -11.19
CA ASP A 99 11.51 12.27 -11.24
C ASP A 99 12.11 11.82 -9.90
N GLY A 100 11.26 11.54 -8.91
CA GLY A 100 11.69 11.10 -7.59
C GLY A 100 10.64 10.25 -6.84
N GLY A 101 11.08 9.73 -5.70
CA GLY A 101 10.31 8.81 -4.88
C GLY A 101 10.73 8.85 -3.41
N ALA A 102 9.99 8.13 -2.59
CA ALA A 102 10.26 7.96 -1.17
C ALA A 102 10.76 6.53 -0.89
N MET A 103 11.64 6.41 0.11
CA MET A 103 11.98 5.12 0.70
C MET A 103 11.21 4.93 2.00
N ALA A 104 10.72 3.72 2.23
CA ALA A 104 10.08 3.35 3.48
C ALA A 104 11.00 2.41 4.26
N GLU A 105 11.41 2.83 5.45
CA GLU A 105 12.03 1.96 6.45
C GLU A 105 10.94 1.45 7.40
N ILE A 106 10.87 0.13 7.56
CA ILE A 106 9.88 -0.54 8.41
C ILE A 106 10.63 -1.36 9.44
N VAL A 107 10.51 -0.97 10.71
CA VAL A 107 11.07 -1.69 11.85
C VAL A 107 9.93 -2.40 12.57
N ILE A 108 10.03 -3.73 12.69
CA ILE A 108 9.05 -4.57 13.39
C ILE A 108 9.75 -5.11 14.64
N HIS A 109 9.15 -4.84 15.79
CA HIS A 109 9.56 -5.46 17.04
C HIS A 109 8.71 -6.72 17.23
N MET A 110 9.37 -7.87 17.31
CA MET A 110 8.76 -9.17 17.61
C MET A 110 8.94 -9.50 19.09
#